data_AF-A0A0J6WUD0-F1
#
_entry.id   AF-A0A0J6WUD0-F1
#
_cell.length_a   1.000
_cell.length_b   1.000
_cell.length_c   1.000
_cell.angle_alpha   90.00
_cell.angle_beta   90.00
_cell.angle_gamma   90.00
#
_symmetry.space_group_name_H-M   'P 1'
#
loop_
_entity.id
_entity.type
_entity.pdbx_description
1 polymer ?
#
loop_
_entity_poly.entity_id
_entity_poly.type
_entity_poly.pdbx_seq_one_letter_code
_entity_poly.pdbx_strand_id
1 'polypeptide(L)'
;MKELPVFKIGNYYGYDQKALSADHWMNVGGCGAITACDVSIYLALHCGRTDLYPYDLQHLNAVDYIRFTQTMKPFLRPRPSGIDTLDLWIDGYSEYLDSVGEHDVYMQGLSGACSLAEMERIVKKEIDSNMPVPYLNLRHHNPALNDYVWHWFWLAGYDDSQDEFMVKLITYGTYRWLSLKELWDTGYERKGGIILLHLPWDR
;
A
#
# COMPACT_ATOMS: atom_id res chain seq x y z
N MET A 1 -0.21 19.76 -5.26
CA MET A 1 0.59 18.93 -4.33
C MET A 1 -0.17 18.69 -3.03
N LYS A 2 -0.17 17.44 -2.55
CA LYS A 2 -0.63 17.05 -1.21
C LYS A 2 0.15 15.84 -0.72
N GLU A 3 0.42 15.78 0.59
CA GLU A 3 0.99 14.62 1.27
C GLU A 3 0.10 14.22 2.45
N LEU A 4 -0.06 12.92 2.63
CA LEU A 4 -0.70 12.32 3.80
C LEU A 4 0.28 12.34 4.99
N PRO A 5 -0.23 12.41 6.23
CA PRO A 5 0.61 12.24 7.42
C PRO A 5 1.14 10.81 7.49
N VAL A 6 2.41 10.61 7.13
CA VAL A 6 3.07 9.30 7.19
C VAL A 6 3.55 9.03 8.62
N PHE A 7 3.18 7.89 9.17
CA PHE A 7 3.65 7.43 10.49
C PHE A 7 5.03 6.76 10.40
N LYS A 8 5.66 6.56 11.55
CA LYS A 8 6.93 5.84 11.67
C LYS A 8 6.86 4.67 12.61
N ILE A 9 7.58 3.60 12.26
CA ILE A 9 7.87 2.48 13.13
C ILE A 9 9.36 2.55 13.48
N GLY A 10 9.67 3.13 14.64
CA GLY A 10 11.05 3.52 14.97
C GLY A 10 11.59 4.55 13.95
N ASN A 11 12.61 4.16 13.17
CA ASN A 11 13.20 5.03 12.15
C ASN A 11 12.62 4.83 10.74
N TYR A 12 11.73 3.86 10.56
CA TYR A 12 11.16 3.52 9.25
C TYR A 12 9.88 4.30 8.95
N TYR A 13 9.70 4.73 7.71
CA TYR A 13 8.40 5.18 7.18
C TYR A 13 7.61 3.95 6.72
N GLY A 14 6.46 3.68 7.34
CA GLY A 14 5.88 2.34 7.28
C GLY A 14 6.85 1.32 7.87
N TYR A 15 7.05 0.19 7.19
CA TYR A 15 8.06 -0.80 7.61
C TYR A 15 8.89 -1.38 6.46
N ASP A 16 10.07 -1.88 6.80
CA ASP A 16 10.95 -2.58 5.87
C ASP A 16 10.71 -4.09 5.91
N GLN A 17 10.24 -4.67 4.81
CA GLN A 17 10.07 -6.12 4.71
C GLN A 17 11.38 -6.89 4.98
N LYS A 18 12.53 -6.31 4.60
CA LYS A 18 13.83 -6.93 4.77
C LYS A 18 14.23 -7.00 6.25
N ALA A 19 13.60 -6.21 7.12
CA ALA A 19 13.76 -6.30 8.56
C ALA A 19 13.02 -7.50 9.19
N LEU A 20 12.11 -8.17 8.46
CA LEU A 20 11.43 -9.40 8.91
C LEU A 20 12.31 -10.65 8.77
N SER A 21 13.58 -10.56 9.19
CA SER A 21 14.60 -11.60 8.96
C SER A 21 14.30 -12.94 9.65
N ALA A 22 13.50 -12.94 10.72
CA ALA A 22 13.06 -14.14 11.42
C ALA A 22 12.00 -14.95 10.65
N ASP A 23 11.37 -14.37 9.62
CA ASP A 23 10.36 -15.01 8.80
C ASP A 23 10.74 -14.89 7.32
N HIS A 24 11.47 -15.89 6.81
CA HIS A 24 12.03 -15.88 5.47
C HIS A 24 10.99 -15.59 4.37
N TRP A 25 9.77 -16.12 4.50
CA TRP A 25 8.73 -15.92 3.51
C TRP A 25 8.19 -14.48 3.51
N MET A 26 8.02 -13.89 4.69
CA MET A 26 7.63 -12.48 4.80
C MET A 26 8.75 -11.53 4.38
N ASN A 27 10.01 -11.94 4.62
CA ASN A 27 11.19 -11.19 4.21
C ASN A 27 11.27 -11.03 2.67
N VAL A 28 11.00 -12.11 1.94
CA VAL A 28 11.17 -12.14 0.48
C VAL A 28 9.88 -11.80 -0.28
N GLY A 29 8.71 -12.16 0.27
CA GLY A 29 7.42 -12.02 -0.43
C GLY A 29 6.30 -11.43 0.42
N GLY A 30 6.61 -10.72 1.51
CA GLY A 30 5.64 -10.13 2.42
C GLY A 30 5.13 -8.74 2.04
N CYS A 31 5.53 -8.18 0.89
CA CYS A 31 5.18 -6.81 0.49
C CYS A 31 3.68 -6.51 0.52
N GLY A 32 2.84 -7.46 0.08
CA GLY A 32 1.38 -7.30 0.11
C GLY A 32 0.82 -7.22 1.54
N ALA A 33 1.30 -8.08 2.45
CA ALA A 33 0.90 -8.07 3.85
C ALA A 33 1.41 -6.82 4.59
N ILE A 34 2.62 -6.36 4.30
CA ILE A 34 3.17 -5.13 4.86
C ILE A 34 2.39 -3.91 4.40
N THR A 35 2.04 -3.84 3.11
CA THR A 35 1.20 -2.77 2.58
C THR A 35 -0.15 -2.75 3.28
N ALA A 36 -0.78 -3.91 3.52
CA ALA A 36 -2.02 -3.99 4.29
C ALA A 36 -1.85 -3.59 5.76
N CYS A 37 -0.73 -3.95 6.40
CA CYS A 37 -0.42 -3.49 7.76
C CYS A 37 -0.28 -1.96 7.81
N ASP A 38 0.46 -1.38 6.85
CA ASP A 38 0.66 0.06 6.79
C ASP A 38 -0.66 0.81 6.56
N VAL A 39 -1.50 0.32 5.65
CA VAL A 39 -2.85 0.85 5.40
C VAL A 39 -3.71 0.75 6.65
N SER A 40 -3.71 -0.39 7.34
CA SER A 40 -4.48 -0.60 8.57
C SER A 40 -4.10 0.39 9.67
N ILE A 41 -2.80 0.60 9.87
CA ILE A 41 -2.29 1.58 10.83
C ILE A 41 -2.67 3.00 10.40
N TYR A 42 -2.55 3.33 9.12
CA TYR A 42 -2.96 4.64 8.62
C TYR A 42 -4.44 4.92 8.89
N LEU A 43 -5.33 3.98 8.55
CA LEU A 43 -6.77 4.10 8.79
C LEU A 43 -7.10 4.19 10.29
N ALA A 44 -6.38 3.45 11.13
CA ALA A 44 -6.52 3.53 12.58
C ALA A 44 -6.12 4.90 13.15
N LEU A 45 -5.04 5.49 12.65
CA LEU A 45 -4.54 6.79 13.10
C LEU A 45 -5.37 7.98 12.58
N HIS A 46 -5.86 7.89 11.35
CA HIS A 46 -6.34 9.06 10.61
C HIS A 46 -7.80 8.98 10.16
N CYS A 47 -8.42 7.80 10.23
CA CYS A 47 -9.78 7.58 9.73
C CYS A 47 -10.72 6.97 10.79
N GLY A 48 -10.31 6.93 12.06
CA GLY A 48 -11.13 6.44 13.17
C GLY A 48 -11.32 4.93 13.20
N ARG A 49 -10.57 4.17 12.40
CA ARG A 49 -10.68 2.70 12.28
C ARG A 49 -9.73 1.99 13.24
N THR A 50 -9.83 2.31 14.53
CA THR A 50 -8.83 1.92 15.55
C THR A 50 -8.68 0.40 15.70
N ASP A 51 -9.75 -0.36 15.46
CA ASP A 51 -9.75 -1.82 15.58
C ASP A 51 -8.90 -2.53 14.52
N LEU A 52 -8.51 -1.81 13.46
CA LEU A 52 -7.58 -2.32 12.43
C LEU A 52 -6.14 -2.44 12.90
N TYR A 53 -5.81 -1.93 14.08
CA TYR A 53 -4.49 -2.13 14.68
C TYR A 53 -4.63 -2.53 16.15
N PRO A 54 -4.34 -3.79 16.52
CA PRO A 54 -4.66 -4.30 17.85
C PRO A 54 -3.66 -3.90 18.94
N TYR A 55 -2.74 -2.96 18.66
CA TYR A 55 -1.69 -2.52 19.58
C TYR A 55 -1.76 -1.01 19.84
N ASP A 56 -0.82 -0.46 20.60
CA ASP A 56 -0.84 0.94 21.04
C ASP A 56 -0.57 1.93 19.89
N LEU A 57 -1.61 2.63 19.44
CA LEU A 57 -1.54 3.69 18.42
C LEU A 57 -0.74 4.91 18.87
N GLN A 58 -0.57 5.14 20.18
CA GLN A 58 0.23 6.27 20.69
C GLN A 58 1.73 5.97 20.65
N HIS A 59 2.11 4.68 20.65
CA HIS A 59 3.51 4.24 20.72
C HIS A 59 3.81 3.12 19.72
N LEU A 60 3.72 3.46 18.44
CA LEU A 60 4.08 2.54 17.36
C LEU A 60 5.54 2.11 17.47
N ASN A 61 5.77 0.80 17.46
CA ASN A 61 7.10 0.22 17.64
C ASN A 61 7.27 -1.05 16.80
N ALA A 62 8.54 -1.42 16.56
CA ALA A 62 8.88 -2.55 15.70
C ALA A 62 8.39 -3.90 16.25
N VAL A 63 8.36 -4.09 17.57
CA VAL A 63 7.94 -5.36 18.17
C VAL A 63 6.47 -5.63 17.86
N ASP A 64 5.61 -4.65 18.09
CA ASP A 64 4.18 -4.77 17.82
C ASP A 64 3.89 -4.80 16.32
N TYR A 65 4.63 -4.03 15.51
CA TYR A 65 4.52 -4.13 14.05
C TYR A 65 4.88 -5.54 13.53
N ILE A 66 5.97 -6.14 14.02
CA ILE A 66 6.35 -7.51 13.63
C ILE A 66 5.24 -8.49 14.00
N ARG A 67 4.66 -8.39 15.20
CA ARG A 67 3.52 -9.23 15.59
C ARG A 67 2.31 -9.00 14.69
N PHE A 68 2.04 -7.75 14.33
CA PHE A 68 0.94 -7.41 13.44
C PHE A 68 1.09 -8.05 12.05
N THR A 69 2.30 -8.06 11.49
CA THR A 69 2.56 -8.76 10.22
C THR A 69 2.29 -10.26 10.31
N GLN A 70 2.49 -10.89 11.48
CA GLN A 70 2.13 -12.29 11.70
C GLN A 70 0.62 -12.51 11.79
N THR A 71 -0.14 -11.54 12.32
CA THR A 71 -1.61 -11.55 12.26
C THR A 71 -2.13 -11.40 10.84
N MET A 72 -1.50 -10.54 10.02
CA MET A 72 -1.89 -10.29 8.62
C MET A 72 -1.51 -11.44 7.67
N LYS A 73 -0.42 -12.15 7.97
CA LYS A 73 0.18 -13.19 7.11
C LYS A 73 -0.77 -14.30 6.65
N PRO A 74 -1.70 -14.85 7.46
CA PRO A 74 -2.62 -15.89 7.00
C PRO A 74 -3.52 -15.42 5.85
N PHE A 75 -3.92 -14.15 5.87
CA PHE A 75 -4.80 -13.53 4.89
C PHE A 75 -4.06 -13.14 3.61
N LEU A 76 -2.89 -12.51 3.77
CA LEU A 76 -2.03 -12.06 2.67
C LEU A 76 -0.72 -12.84 2.64
N ARG A 77 -0.84 -14.17 2.59
CA ARG A 77 0.30 -15.08 2.67
C ARG A 77 1.21 -14.93 1.44
N PRO A 78 2.55 -14.91 1.62
CA PRO A 78 3.50 -15.01 0.51
C PRO A 78 3.28 -16.28 -0.32
N ARG A 79 3.42 -16.16 -1.65
CA ARG A 79 3.19 -17.24 -2.62
C ARG A 79 4.29 -17.23 -3.68
N PRO A 80 4.50 -18.32 -4.44
CA PRO A 80 5.53 -18.35 -5.49
C PRO A 80 5.38 -17.24 -6.55
N SER A 81 4.14 -16.87 -6.89
CA SER A 81 3.81 -15.75 -7.78
C SER A 81 3.80 -14.39 -7.08
N GLY A 82 3.96 -14.35 -5.76
CA GLY A 82 3.51 -13.23 -4.93
C GLY A 82 1.99 -13.09 -4.93
N ILE A 83 1.52 -12.00 -4.35
CA ILE A 83 0.15 -11.52 -4.53
C ILE A 83 0.22 -10.63 -5.77
N ASP A 84 -0.14 -11.16 -6.94
CA ASP A 84 0.13 -10.50 -8.22
C ASP A 84 -1.12 -10.00 -8.95
N THR A 85 -2.26 -9.99 -8.26
CA THR A 85 -3.50 -9.38 -8.73
C THR A 85 -4.09 -8.49 -7.65
N LEU A 86 -4.86 -7.49 -8.06
CA LEU A 86 -5.61 -6.64 -7.14
C LEU A 86 -6.64 -7.47 -6.37
N ASP A 87 -7.32 -8.39 -7.04
CA ASP A 87 -8.34 -9.26 -6.44
C ASP A 87 -7.77 -10.11 -5.29
N LEU A 88 -6.59 -10.73 -5.48
CA LEU A 88 -5.96 -11.53 -4.41
C LEU A 88 -5.62 -10.69 -3.17
N TRP A 89 -5.29 -9.42 -3.36
CA TRP A 89 -5.03 -8.51 -2.27
C TRP A 89 -6.32 -8.04 -1.60
N ILE A 90 -7.34 -7.68 -2.39
CA ILE A 90 -8.66 -7.28 -1.91
C ILE A 90 -9.30 -8.42 -1.11
N ASP A 91 -9.31 -9.64 -1.65
CA ASP A 91 -9.90 -10.81 -1.00
C ASP A 91 -9.23 -11.08 0.36
N GLY A 92 -7.90 -11.15 0.37
CA GLY A 92 -7.15 -11.38 1.61
C GLY A 92 -7.34 -10.24 2.62
N TYR A 93 -7.25 -8.98 2.19
CA TYR A 93 -7.43 -7.88 3.13
C TYR A 93 -8.88 -7.79 3.64
N SER A 94 -9.88 -8.12 2.81
CA SER A 94 -11.29 -8.21 3.23
C SER A 94 -11.50 -9.27 4.30
N GLU A 95 -10.89 -10.45 4.15
CA GLU A 95 -10.94 -11.49 5.19
C GLU A 95 -10.32 -11.02 6.51
N TYR A 96 -9.26 -10.21 6.46
CA TYR A 96 -8.69 -9.59 7.65
C TYR A 96 -9.66 -8.58 8.29
N LEU A 97 -10.24 -7.67 7.50
CA LEU A 97 -11.21 -6.68 7.97
C LEU A 97 -12.40 -7.36 8.66
N ASP A 98 -12.96 -8.41 8.03
CA ASP A 98 -14.04 -9.20 8.61
C ASP A 98 -13.62 -9.89 9.91
N SER A 99 -12.39 -10.37 10.00
CA SER A 99 -11.87 -11.03 11.21
C SER A 99 -11.76 -10.10 12.43
N VAL A 100 -11.67 -8.78 12.20
CA VAL A 100 -11.66 -7.74 13.25
C VAL A 100 -13.00 -7.01 13.37
N GLY A 101 -14.03 -7.43 12.63
CA GLY A 101 -15.38 -6.85 12.68
C GLY A 101 -15.52 -5.52 11.94
N GLU A 102 -14.60 -5.18 11.05
CA GLU A 102 -14.66 -3.97 10.23
C GLU A 102 -15.40 -4.25 8.91
N HIS A 103 -16.53 -3.56 8.69
CA HIS A 103 -17.41 -3.77 7.52
C HIS A 103 -17.69 -2.49 6.72
N ASP A 104 -17.13 -1.36 7.14
CA ASP A 104 -17.30 -0.05 6.52
C ASP A 104 -16.13 0.30 5.58
N VAL A 105 -15.03 -0.45 5.60
CA VAL A 105 -13.92 -0.25 4.67
C VAL A 105 -14.21 -1.02 3.38
N TYR A 106 -14.59 -0.31 2.33
CA TYR A 106 -14.79 -0.87 1.00
C TYR A 106 -13.57 -0.68 0.13
N MET A 107 -13.28 -1.68 -0.71
CA MET A 107 -12.15 -1.66 -1.64
C MET A 107 -12.59 -1.84 -3.07
N GLN A 108 -11.93 -1.11 -3.97
CA GLN A 108 -12.10 -1.29 -5.40
C GLN A 108 -10.73 -1.28 -6.10
N GLY A 109 -10.48 -2.26 -6.97
CA GLY A 109 -9.30 -2.28 -7.82
C GLY A 109 -9.46 -1.38 -9.05
N LEU A 110 -8.45 -0.58 -9.37
CA LEU A 110 -8.28 0.06 -10.67
C LEU A 110 -7.06 -0.53 -11.37
N SER A 111 -7.33 -1.24 -12.47
CA SER A 111 -6.29 -1.83 -13.30
C SER A 111 -5.40 -0.77 -13.94
N GLY A 112 -4.08 -1.03 -14.00
CA GLY A 112 -3.11 -0.23 -14.73
C GLY A 112 -3.34 -0.21 -16.25
N ALA A 113 -4.30 -0.97 -16.77
CA ALA A 113 -4.76 -0.86 -18.16
C ALA A 113 -5.60 0.40 -18.44
N CYS A 114 -6.00 1.16 -17.41
CA CYS A 114 -6.63 2.47 -17.60
C CYS A 114 -5.65 3.47 -18.25
N SER A 115 -6.15 4.60 -18.74
CA SER A 115 -5.28 5.66 -19.25
C SER A 115 -4.46 6.29 -18.12
N LEU A 116 -3.29 6.84 -18.47
CA LEU A 116 -2.46 7.61 -17.52
C LEU A 116 -3.25 8.75 -16.87
N ALA A 117 -4.01 9.52 -17.67
CA ALA A 117 -4.82 10.63 -17.17
C ALA A 117 -5.88 10.16 -16.15
N GLU A 118 -6.45 8.96 -16.33
CA GLU A 118 -7.36 8.39 -15.35
C GLU A 118 -6.63 7.97 -14.07
N MET A 119 -5.45 7.36 -14.19
CA MET A 119 -4.62 6.99 -13.04
C MET A 119 -4.24 8.22 -12.21
N GLU A 120 -3.73 9.28 -12.85
CA GLU A 120 -3.37 10.56 -12.20
C GLU A 120 -4.59 11.17 -11.49
N ARG A 121 -5.73 11.23 -12.17
CA ARG A 121 -6.98 11.78 -11.62
C ARG A 121 -7.45 11.00 -10.39
N ILE A 122 -7.40 9.67 -10.43
CA ILE A 122 -7.83 8.82 -9.30
C ILE A 122 -6.85 8.92 -8.14
N VAL A 123 -5.54 8.81 -8.38
CA VAL A 123 -4.52 8.95 -7.33
C VAL A 123 -4.65 10.30 -6.62
N LYS A 124 -4.80 11.39 -7.39
CA LYS A 124 -5.06 12.72 -6.84
C LYS A 124 -6.32 12.73 -5.98
N LYS A 125 -7.43 12.17 -6.47
CA LYS A 125 -8.73 12.14 -5.77
C LYS A 125 -8.63 11.40 -4.43
N GLU A 126 -8.02 10.22 -4.40
CA GLU A 126 -7.88 9.43 -3.16
C GLU A 126 -7.04 10.18 -2.12
N ILE A 127 -5.90 10.73 -2.53
CA ILE A 127 -5.01 11.49 -1.64
C ILE A 127 -5.69 12.79 -1.17
N ASP A 128 -6.42 13.49 -2.06
CA ASP A 128 -7.23 14.67 -1.71
C ASP A 128 -8.32 14.32 -0.69
N SER A 129 -8.82 13.08 -0.72
CA SER A 129 -9.79 12.53 0.25
C SER A 129 -9.14 11.97 1.53
N ASN A 130 -7.82 12.17 1.72
CA ASN A 130 -7.02 11.65 2.83
C ASN A 130 -6.94 10.11 2.89
N MET A 131 -7.05 9.44 1.75
CA MET A 131 -6.94 7.97 1.68
C MET A 131 -5.57 7.55 1.14
N PRO A 132 -4.92 6.55 1.76
CA PRO A 132 -3.70 5.96 1.22
C PRO A 132 -4.04 5.14 -0.02
N VAL A 133 -3.11 5.04 -0.96
CA VAL A 133 -3.37 4.31 -2.22
C VAL A 133 -2.43 3.10 -2.31
N PRO A 134 -2.88 1.88 -1.97
CA PRO A 134 -2.11 0.67 -2.26
C PRO A 134 -1.86 0.54 -3.76
N TYR A 135 -0.63 0.21 -4.13
CA TYR A 135 -0.17 0.13 -5.50
C TYR A 135 0.54 -1.21 -5.71
N LEU A 136 0.11 -1.93 -6.75
CA LEU A 136 0.78 -3.11 -7.27
C LEU A 136 1.52 -2.74 -8.54
N ASN A 137 2.84 -2.86 -8.51
CA ASN A 137 3.65 -2.80 -9.70
C ASN A 137 4.13 -4.21 -10.06
N LEU A 138 3.84 -4.65 -11.28
CA LEU A 138 4.27 -5.98 -11.76
C LEU A 138 5.63 -5.88 -12.41
N ARG A 139 5.75 -6.15 -13.70
CA ARG A 139 7.03 -6.13 -14.40
C ARG A 139 7.27 -4.77 -15.04
N HIS A 140 8.52 -4.36 -15.20
CA HIS A 140 8.91 -3.08 -15.79
C HIS A 140 10.11 -3.20 -16.73
N HIS A 141 10.12 -2.50 -17.87
CA HIS A 141 11.27 -2.47 -18.80
C HIS A 141 12.41 -1.55 -18.34
N ASN A 142 12.10 -0.41 -17.72
CA ASN A 142 13.11 0.47 -17.12
C ASN A 142 13.85 -0.24 -15.97
N PRO A 143 15.17 -0.53 -16.11
CA PRO A 143 15.93 -1.21 -15.07
C PRO A 143 16.10 -0.40 -13.79
N ALA A 144 15.91 0.94 -13.84
CA ALA A 144 15.94 1.78 -12.65
C ALA A 144 14.79 1.47 -11.67
N LEU A 145 13.74 0.77 -12.14
CA LEU A 145 12.57 0.39 -11.33
C LEU A 145 12.59 -1.08 -10.89
N ASN A 146 13.71 -1.79 -11.03
CA ASN A 146 13.83 -3.20 -10.66
C ASN A 146 13.44 -3.50 -9.21
N ASP A 147 13.72 -2.60 -8.26
CA ASP A 147 13.35 -2.76 -6.85
C ASP A 147 11.84 -2.68 -6.60
N TYR A 148 11.08 -2.20 -7.58
CA TYR A 148 9.62 -2.08 -7.54
C TYR A 148 8.93 -3.10 -8.45
N VAL A 149 9.66 -4.09 -8.98
CA VAL A 149 9.07 -5.13 -9.83
C VAL A 149 8.49 -6.26 -8.97
N TRP A 150 7.26 -6.69 -9.28
CA TRP A 150 6.45 -7.64 -8.51
C TRP A 150 6.29 -7.20 -7.06
N HIS A 151 5.93 -5.93 -6.88
CA HIS A 151 6.02 -5.28 -5.59
C HIS A 151 4.74 -4.52 -5.22
N TRP A 152 4.35 -4.68 -3.96
CA TRP A 152 3.30 -3.89 -3.32
C TRP A 152 3.92 -2.81 -2.45
N PHE A 153 3.35 -1.61 -2.57
CA PHE A 153 3.66 -0.45 -1.75
C PHE A 153 2.42 0.44 -1.67
N TRP A 154 2.51 1.59 -1.00
CA TRP A 154 1.40 2.55 -0.97
C TRP A 154 1.87 3.96 -1.30
N LEU A 155 0.99 4.74 -1.92
CA LEU A 155 1.21 6.15 -2.20
C LEU A 155 0.63 6.98 -1.06
N ALA A 156 1.43 7.94 -0.61
CA ALA A 156 1.14 8.84 0.48
C ALA A 156 1.17 10.32 0.05
N GLY A 157 1.22 10.61 -1.25
CA GLY A 157 1.27 11.98 -1.72
C GLY A 157 1.41 12.08 -3.23
N TYR A 158 1.10 13.27 -3.75
CA TYR A 158 1.33 13.64 -5.15
C TYR A 158 1.82 15.08 -5.26
N ASP A 159 2.53 15.37 -6.34
CA ASP A 159 2.90 16.70 -6.79
C ASP A 159 2.61 16.84 -8.29
N ASP A 160 1.66 17.71 -8.60
CA ASP A 160 1.17 18.07 -9.93
C ASP A 160 1.50 19.53 -10.29
N SER A 161 2.40 20.17 -9.53
CA SER A 161 2.76 21.58 -9.73
C SER A 161 3.78 21.79 -10.84
N GLN A 162 4.47 20.73 -11.26
CA GLN A 162 5.46 20.75 -12.33
C GLN A 162 4.90 20.10 -13.61
N ASP A 163 5.73 20.02 -14.66
CA ASP A 163 5.33 19.40 -15.94
C ASP A 163 5.03 17.88 -15.82
N GLU A 164 5.44 17.24 -14.72
CA GLU A 164 5.28 15.82 -14.49
C GLU A 164 4.50 15.53 -13.20
N PHE A 165 3.55 14.60 -13.26
CA PHE A 165 2.79 14.14 -12.11
C PHE A 165 3.64 13.17 -11.28
N MET A 166 4.14 13.66 -10.14
CA MET A 166 4.96 12.90 -9.21
C MET A 166 4.12 12.28 -8.11
N VAL A 167 4.49 11.09 -7.64
CA VAL A 167 3.86 10.42 -6.50
C VAL A 167 4.89 10.08 -5.43
N LYS A 168 4.49 10.25 -4.17
CA LYS A 168 5.26 9.85 -3.00
C LYS A 168 4.89 8.43 -2.62
N LEU A 169 5.77 7.49 -2.85
CA LEU A 169 5.59 6.09 -2.48
C LEU A 169 6.33 5.76 -1.18
N ILE A 170 5.72 4.90 -0.36
CA ILE A 170 6.25 4.38 0.90
C ILE A 170 6.52 2.89 0.75
N THR A 171 7.77 2.49 0.94
CA THR A 171 8.20 1.09 0.86
C THR A 171 9.59 0.92 1.46
N TYR A 172 9.94 -0.32 1.87
CA TYR A 172 11.25 -0.66 2.43
C TYR A 172 11.67 0.27 3.59
N GLY A 173 10.68 0.67 4.40
CA GLY A 173 10.88 1.57 5.53
C GLY A 173 11.34 2.98 5.17
N THR A 174 11.18 3.41 3.92
CA THR A 174 11.55 4.75 3.43
C THR A 174 10.49 5.28 2.46
N TYR A 175 10.72 6.48 1.92
CA TYR A 175 9.90 7.06 0.87
C TYR A 175 10.73 7.50 -0.33
N ARG A 176 10.09 7.54 -1.50
CA ARG A 176 10.64 8.13 -2.73
C ARG A 176 9.57 8.93 -3.45
N TRP A 177 10.00 9.91 -4.21
CA TRP A 177 9.18 10.59 -5.20
C TRP A 177 9.55 10.05 -6.58
N LEU A 178 8.57 9.55 -7.32
CA LEU A 178 8.75 9.04 -8.68
C LEU A 178 7.67 9.61 -9.60
N SER A 179 7.97 9.65 -10.90
CA SER A 179 6.98 9.93 -11.94
C SER A 179 5.92 8.82 -11.95
N LEU A 180 4.64 9.22 -11.84
CA LEU A 180 3.53 8.27 -12.00
C LEU A 180 3.47 7.75 -13.43
N LYS A 181 3.84 8.56 -14.41
CA LYS A 181 3.95 8.14 -15.81
C LYS A 181 4.97 7.03 -15.97
N GLU A 182 6.16 7.18 -15.40
CA GLU A 182 7.18 6.12 -15.46
C GLU A 182 6.69 4.84 -14.76
N LEU A 183 6.07 4.94 -13.58
CA LEU A 183 5.51 3.77 -12.88
C LEU A 183 4.38 3.08 -13.67
N TRP A 184 3.53 3.85 -14.34
CA TRP A 184 2.40 3.34 -15.12
C TRP A 184 2.84 2.78 -16.49
N ASP A 185 3.90 3.33 -17.10
CA ASP A 185 4.39 2.92 -18.41
C ASP A 185 5.38 1.76 -18.32
N THR A 186 4.88 0.61 -17.87
CA THR A 186 5.74 -0.54 -17.59
C THR A 186 6.36 -1.19 -18.82
N GLY A 187 5.83 -0.91 -20.02
CA GLY A 187 6.18 -1.59 -21.26
C GLY A 187 5.58 -3.00 -21.41
N TYR A 188 4.66 -3.41 -20.54
CA TYR A 188 3.94 -4.68 -20.61
C TYR A 188 2.42 -4.48 -20.65
N GLU A 189 1.68 -5.44 -21.22
CA GLU A 189 0.21 -5.45 -21.16
C GLU A 189 -0.30 -5.66 -19.74
N ARG A 190 0.36 -6.54 -18.97
CA ARG A 190 0.04 -6.81 -17.56
C ARG A 190 0.87 -5.91 -16.65
N LYS A 191 0.24 -4.87 -16.08
CA LYS A 191 0.94 -3.78 -15.35
C LYS A 191 0.77 -3.80 -13.83
N GLY A 192 -0.35 -4.33 -13.33
CA GLY A 192 -0.76 -4.19 -11.93
C GLY A 192 -1.89 -3.17 -11.82
N GLY A 193 -1.84 -2.28 -10.83
CA GLY A 193 -2.84 -1.24 -10.63
C GLY A 193 -2.84 -0.70 -9.20
N ILE A 194 -3.95 -0.06 -8.82
CA ILE A 194 -4.12 0.51 -7.47
C ILE A 194 -5.38 0.00 -6.81
N ILE A 195 -5.42 0.10 -5.48
CA ILE A 195 -6.62 -0.10 -4.68
C ILE A 195 -7.14 1.26 -4.24
N LEU A 196 -8.43 1.48 -4.43
CA LEU A 196 -9.18 2.60 -3.90
C LEU A 196 -9.83 2.16 -2.60
N LEU A 197 -9.79 3.03 -1.60
CA LEU A 197 -10.36 2.77 -0.28
C LEU A 197 -11.53 3.74 -0.07
N HIS A 198 -12.67 3.20 0.30
CA HIS A 198 -13.88 3.98 0.54
C HIS A 198 -14.39 3.69 1.93
N LEU A 199 -14.63 4.77 2.67
CA LEU A 199 -15.33 4.74 3.94
C LEU A 199 -16.73 5.30 3.69
N PRO A 200 -17.78 4.81 4.37
CA PRO A 200 -19.06 5.49 4.39
C PRO A 200 -18.80 6.92 4.85
N TRP A 201 -19.34 7.88 4.09
CA TRP A 201 -19.31 9.29 4.46
C TRP A 201 -19.82 9.45 5.89
N ASP A 202 -19.10 10.24 6.68
CA ASP A 202 -19.52 10.65 8.03
C ASP A 202 -21.02 10.96 8.02
N ARG A 203 -21.77 10.25 8.87
CA ARG A 203 -23.11 10.70 9.27
C ARG A 203 -22.98 11.80 10.32
#